data_AF-A0A7X7I049-F1
#
_entry.id   AF-A0A7X7I049-F1
#
_cell.length_a   1.000
_cell.length_b   1.000
_cell.length_c   1.000
_cell.angle_alpha   90.00
_cell.angle_beta   90.00
_cell.angle_gamma   90.00
#
_symmetry.space_group_name_H-M   'P 1'
#
loop_
_entity.id
_entity.type
_entity.pdbx_description
1 polymer ?
#
loop_
_entity_poly.entity_id
_entity_poly.type
_entity_poly.pdbx_seq_one_letter_code
_entity_poly.pdbx_strand_id
1 'polypeptide(L)'
;MEVFCHHVYEYQKGLRRMVLHTAKHADKEKIIRKLESNAISYLIMDVNITKINVFFGDTDCVDVIRSFGEFHLSKLSDEQDFILGALLGYDIAAQCRRYLERLSKKQLNSDCFIPFRGVSISQENRIARRDQTILNGKYAKEICMYKNFS
;
A
#
# COMPACT_ATOMS: atom_id res chain seq x y z
N MET A 1 2.07 20.37 2.98
CA MET A 1 2.02 20.60 1.51
C MET A 1 3.35 20.28 0.81
N GLU A 2 4.52 20.56 1.39
CA GLU A 2 5.82 20.27 0.73
C GLU A 2 5.99 18.80 0.33
N VAL A 3 5.71 17.87 1.26
CA VAL A 3 5.75 16.42 1.00
C VAL A 3 4.79 16.00 -0.12
N PHE A 4 3.60 16.59 -0.17
CA PHE A 4 2.63 16.33 -1.24
C PHE A 4 3.16 16.79 -2.61
N CYS A 5 3.73 18.00 -2.68
CA CYS A 5 4.34 18.50 -3.91
C CYS A 5 5.51 17.61 -4.38
N HIS A 6 6.29 17.07 -3.45
CA HIS A 6 7.34 16.12 -3.77
C HIS A 6 6.77 14.86 -4.43
N HIS A 7 5.69 14.28 -3.88
CA HIS A 7 5.05 13.12 -4.50
C HIS A 7 4.46 13.39 -5.87
N VAL A 8 3.87 14.58 -6.08
CA VAL A 8 3.39 14.99 -7.41
C VAL A 8 4.56 15.05 -8.41
N TYR A 9 5.70 15.58 -7.99
CA TYR A 9 6.91 15.61 -8.81
C TYR A 9 7.46 14.21 -9.12
N GLU A 10 7.52 13.31 -8.14
CA GLU A 10 7.95 11.91 -8.34
C GLU A 10 7.06 11.19 -9.36
N TYR A 11 5.74 11.40 -9.29
CA TYR A 11 4.78 10.86 -10.25
C TYR A 11 5.02 11.44 -11.65
N GLN A 12 5.19 12.76 -11.78
CA GLN A 12 5.47 13.41 -13.08
C GLN A 12 6.78 12.96 -13.71
N LYS A 13 7.77 12.52 -12.92
CA LYS A 13 9.01 11.91 -13.41
C LYS A 13 8.88 10.42 -13.76
N GLY A 14 7.71 9.82 -13.52
CA GLY A 14 7.45 8.41 -13.80
C GLY A 14 8.12 7.44 -12.83
N LEU A 15 8.52 7.91 -11.64
CA LEU A 15 9.17 7.04 -10.64
C LEU A 15 8.18 6.01 -10.06
N ARG A 16 6.89 6.37 -10.01
CA ARG A 16 5.80 5.51 -9.54
C ARG A 16 4.54 5.80 -10.35
N ARG A 17 3.73 4.77 -10.57
CA ARG A 17 2.47 4.83 -11.32
C ARG A 17 1.30 5.30 -10.47
N MET A 18 1.36 5.06 -9.16
CA MET A 18 0.36 5.49 -8.20
C MET A 18 1.03 5.88 -6.88
N VAL A 19 0.47 6.87 -6.19
CA VAL A 19 0.93 7.33 -4.87
C VAL A 19 -0.23 7.41 -3.90
N LEU A 20 0.02 6.99 -2.66
CA LEU A 20 -0.85 7.23 -1.51
C LEU A 20 -0.23 8.33 -0.64
N HIS A 21 -0.97 9.43 -0.45
CA HIS A 21 -0.59 10.50 0.45
C HIS A 21 -1.66 10.71 1.53
N THR A 22 -1.26 10.69 2.80
CA THR A 22 -2.14 11.03 3.92
C THR A 22 -1.97 12.49 4.30
N ALA A 23 -3.07 13.24 4.27
CA ALA A 23 -3.10 14.67 4.57
C ALA A 23 -4.17 15.03 5.59
N LYS A 24 -4.14 16.27 6.09
CA LYS A 24 -5.22 16.81 6.92
C LYS A 24 -6.43 17.11 6.05
N HIS A 25 -7.63 16.90 6.58
CA HIS A 25 -8.88 17.23 5.88
C HIS A 25 -8.95 18.72 5.50
N ALA A 26 -8.38 19.62 6.32
CA ALA A 26 -8.31 21.05 6.03
C ALA A 26 -7.49 21.43 4.78
N ASP A 27 -6.66 20.51 4.26
CA ASP A 27 -5.87 20.74 3.05
C ASP A 27 -6.51 20.09 1.80
N LYS A 28 -7.68 19.45 1.93
CA LYS A 28 -8.39 18.70 0.88
C LYS A 28 -8.58 19.53 -0.39
N GLU A 29 -9.13 20.73 -0.27
CA GLU A 29 -9.43 21.59 -1.42
C GLU A 29 -8.15 22.09 -2.11
N LYS A 30 -7.05 22.26 -1.37
CA LYS A 30 -5.76 22.66 -1.94
C LYS A 30 -5.15 21.51 -2.73
N ILE A 31 -5.25 20.29 -2.19
CA ILE A 31 -4.75 19.08 -2.83
C ILE A 31 -5.52 18.81 -4.13
N ILE A 32 -6.85 18.85 -4.09
CA ILE A 32 -7.71 18.68 -5.29
C ILE A 32 -7.30 19.66 -6.39
N ARG A 33 -7.26 20.96 -6.08
CA ARG A 33 -6.87 22.00 -7.04
C ARG A 33 -5.50 21.75 -7.67
N LYS A 34 -4.54 21.25 -6.87
CA LYS A 34 -3.21 20.91 -7.38
C LYS A 34 -3.24 19.69 -8.30
N LEU A 35 -4.04 18.66 -7.99
CA LEU A 35 -4.16 17.46 -8.85
C LEU A 35 -4.86 17.78 -10.16
N GLU A 36 -5.97 18.53 -10.10
CA GLU A 36 -6.74 18.97 -11.27
C GLU A 36 -5.90 19.86 -12.19
N SER A 37 -5.17 20.84 -11.64
CA SER A 37 -4.28 21.70 -12.45
C SER A 37 -3.14 20.95 -13.13
N ASN A 38 -2.81 19.74 -12.69
CA ASN A 38 -1.80 18.88 -13.31
C ASN A 38 -2.43 17.74 -14.13
N ALA A 39 -3.76 17.73 -14.30
CA ALA A 39 -4.52 16.68 -14.99
C ALA A 39 -4.22 15.26 -14.47
N ILE A 40 -4.05 15.12 -13.14
CA ILE A 40 -3.72 13.85 -12.49
C ILE A 40 -5.01 13.21 -11.97
N SER A 41 -5.26 11.95 -12.31
CA SER A 41 -6.40 11.19 -11.77
C SER A 41 -6.21 10.93 -10.28
N TYR A 42 -7.29 11.00 -9.51
CA TYR A 42 -7.22 10.84 -8.05
C TYR A 42 -8.49 10.23 -7.44
N LEU A 43 -8.33 9.74 -6.21
CA LEU A 43 -9.38 9.25 -5.33
C LEU A 43 -9.09 9.72 -3.91
N ILE A 44 -10.09 10.32 -3.25
CA ILE A 44 -9.99 10.75 -1.85
C ILE A 44 -10.82 9.83 -0.99
N MET A 45 -10.21 9.33 0.08
CA MET A 45 -10.84 8.49 1.08
C MET A 45 -10.70 9.18 2.44
N ASP A 46 -11.83 9.45 3.10
CA ASP A 46 -11.82 10.05 4.42
C ASP A 46 -11.45 8.97 5.46
N VAL A 47 -10.32 9.14 6.14
CA VAL A 47 -9.86 8.19 7.17
C VAL A 47 -10.59 8.47 8.48
N ASN A 48 -10.65 9.75 8.83
CA ASN A 48 -11.40 10.28 9.96
C ASN A 48 -11.73 11.77 9.71
N ILE A 49 -12.38 12.42 10.67
CA ILE A 49 -12.81 13.83 10.55
C ILE A 49 -11.64 14.80 10.28
N THR A 50 -10.41 14.41 10.65
CA THR A 50 -9.22 15.26 10.59
C THR A 50 -8.25 14.89 9.47
N LYS A 51 -8.35 13.68 8.91
CA LYS A 51 -7.35 13.09 8.00
C LYS A 51 -8.02 12.43 6.82
N ILE A 52 -7.39 12.61 5.67
CA ILE A 52 -7.78 12.02 4.40
C ILE A 52 -6.60 11.25 3.80
N ASN A 53 -6.91 10.18 3.09
CA ASN A 53 -6.00 9.51 2.19
C ASN A 53 -6.30 9.96 0.77
N VAL A 54 -5.27 10.35 0.05
CA VAL A 54 -5.35 10.80 -1.33
C VAL A 54 -4.53 9.85 -2.18
N PHE A 55 -5.22 9.06 -2.99
CA PHE A 55 -4.63 8.26 -4.04
C PHE A 55 -4.58 9.10 -5.30
N PHE A 56 -3.45 9.13 -5.98
CA PHE A 56 -3.34 9.79 -7.28
C PHE A 56 -2.31 9.09 -8.15
N GLY A 57 -2.51 9.17 -9.46
CA GLY A 57 -1.61 8.56 -10.44
C GLY A 57 -2.29 8.27 -11.76
N ASP A 58 -1.86 7.17 -12.40
CA ASP A 58 -2.43 6.67 -13.64
C ASP A 58 -3.91 6.33 -13.46
N THR A 59 -4.74 6.70 -14.43
CA THR A 59 -6.20 6.54 -14.38
C THR A 59 -6.60 5.08 -14.13
N ASP A 60 -6.00 4.14 -14.85
CA ASP A 60 -6.29 2.71 -14.68
C ASP A 60 -5.98 2.22 -13.26
N CYS A 61 -4.88 2.69 -12.65
CA CYS A 61 -4.54 2.34 -11.29
C CYS A 61 -5.55 2.89 -10.28
N VAL A 62 -5.95 4.16 -10.45
CA VAL A 62 -6.93 4.81 -9.58
C VAL A 62 -8.30 4.17 -9.71
N ASP A 63 -8.70 3.77 -10.91
CA ASP A 63 -9.98 3.12 -11.19
C ASP A 63 -10.07 1.73 -10.57
N VAL A 64 -8.97 0.97 -10.56
CA VAL A 64 -8.88 -0.28 -9.81
C VAL A 64 -9.13 -0.05 -8.33
N ILE A 65 -8.52 0.96 -7.71
CA ILE A 65 -8.77 1.27 -6.29
C ILE A 65 -10.22 1.71 -6.07
N ARG A 66 -10.79 2.49 -6.99
CA ARG A 66 -12.20 2.90 -6.92
C ARG A 66 -13.15 1.70 -6.99
N SER A 67 -12.78 0.65 -7.72
CA SER A 67 -13.57 -0.58 -7.85
C SER A 67 -13.66 -1.40 -6.56
N PHE A 68 -12.76 -1.19 -5.58
CA PHE A 68 -12.77 -1.96 -4.34
C PHE A 68 -14.02 -1.72 -3.49
N GLY A 69 -14.72 -0.61 -3.68
CA GLY A 69 -15.94 -0.25 -2.96
C GLY A 69 -15.75 0.06 -1.47
N GLU A 70 -14.59 -0.28 -0.91
CA GLU A 70 -14.22 -0.08 0.49
C GLU A 70 -13.42 1.23 0.67
N PHE A 71 -13.99 2.16 1.42
CA PHE A 71 -13.37 3.47 1.71
C PHE A 71 -12.40 3.42 2.91
N HIS A 72 -12.25 2.25 3.55
CA HIS A 72 -11.35 2.06 4.68
C HIS A 72 -10.29 1.02 4.36
N LEU A 73 -9.02 1.43 4.37
CA LEU A 73 -7.87 0.54 4.14
C LEU A 73 -7.80 -0.64 5.12
N SER A 74 -8.41 -0.51 6.30
CA SER A 74 -8.46 -1.58 7.30
C SER A 74 -9.41 -2.73 6.95
N LYS A 75 -10.32 -2.53 5.98
CA LYS A 75 -11.34 -3.51 5.59
C LYS A 75 -11.04 -4.22 4.27
N LEU A 76 -9.90 -3.92 3.65
CA LEU A 76 -9.52 -4.55 2.40
C LEU A 76 -9.34 -6.07 2.57
N SER A 77 -9.78 -6.83 1.57
CA SER A 77 -9.47 -8.25 1.47
C SER A 77 -7.96 -8.46 1.28
N ASP A 78 -7.47 -9.68 1.51
CA ASP A 78 -6.05 -9.96 1.32
C ASP A 78 -5.63 -9.80 -0.14
N GLU A 79 -6.54 -10.09 -1.09
CA GLU A 79 -6.35 -9.88 -2.52
C GLU A 79 -6.31 -8.38 -2.86
N GLN A 80 -7.25 -7.59 -2.30
CA GLN A 80 -7.28 -6.15 -2.50
C GLN A 80 -6.02 -5.47 -1.93
N ASP A 81 -5.54 -5.90 -0.75
CA ASP A 81 -4.29 -5.42 -0.15
C ASP A 81 -3.06 -5.84 -0.96
N PHE A 82 -3.09 -7.02 -1.59
CA PHE A 82 -2.04 -7.44 -2.52
C PHE A 82 -1.99 -6.52 -3.75
N ILE A 83 -3.13 -6.31 -4.41
CA ILE A 83 -3.27 -5.45 -5.59
C ILE A 83 -2.87 -4.01 -5.26
N LEU A 84 -3.40 -3.47 -4.16
CA LEU A 84 -3.05 -2.13 -3.69
C LEU A 84 -1.54 -1.98 -3.52
N GLY A 85 -0.91 -2.97 -2.89
CA GLY A 85 0.52 -2.87 -2.67
C GLY A 85 1.35 -2.99 -3.96
N ALA A 86 0.94 -3.83 -4.90
CA ALA A 86 1.58 -3.89 -6.22
C ALA A 86 1.47 -2.55 -6.96
N LEU A 87 0.29 -1.90 -6.93
CA LEU A 87 0.07 -0.60 -7.57
C LEU A 87 0.89 0.53 -6.92
N LEU A 88 1.13 0.47 -5.61
CA LEU A 88 2.01 1.40 -4.90
C LEU A 88 3.51 1.14 -5.13
N GLY A 89 3.85 0.08 -5.88
CA GLY A 89 5.23 -0.27 -6.23
C GLY A 89 5.98 -1.05 -5.14
N TYR A 90 5.27 -1.75 -4.24
CA TYR A 90 5.94 -2.70 -3.36
C TYR A 90 6.44 -3.93 -4.13
N ASP A 91 7.52 -4.54 -3.63
CA ASP A 91 8.07 -5.76 -4.20
C ASP A 91 7.04 -6.89 -4.24
N ILE A 92 6.80 -7.44 -5.43
CA ILE A 92 5.82 -8.51 -5.66
C ILE A 92 6.15 -9.74 -4.82
N ALA A 93 7.42 -10.11 -4.69
CA ALA A 93 7.80 -11.28 -3.91
C ALA A 93 7.51 -11.09 -2.40
N ALA A 94 7.73 -9.88 -1.87
CA ALA A 94 7.34 -9.53 -0.50
C ALA A 94 5.82 -9.56 -0.30
N GLN A 95 5.05 -9.06 -1.28
CA GLN A 95 3.59 -9.12 -1.25
C GLN A 95 3.09 -10.57 -1.27
N CYS A 96 3.71 -11.46 -2.07
CA CYS A 96 3.37 -12.89 -2.08
C CYS A 96 3.59 -13.54 -0.72
N ARG A 97 4.74 -13.28 -0.08
CA ARG A 97 5.02 -13.79 1.28
C ARG A 97 3.98 -13.29 2.29
N ARG A 98 3.68 -11.98 2.26
CA ARG A 98 2.68 -11.36 3.14
C ARG A 98 1.28 -11.96 2.95
N TYR A 99 0.88 -12.19 1.70
CA TYR A 99 -0.41 -12.80 1.36
C TYR A 99 -0.52 -14.23 1.91
N LEU A 100 0.49 -15.08 1.67
CA LEU A 100 0.53 -16.45 2.17
C LEU A 100 0.53 -16.52 3.71
N GLU A 101 1.25 -15.63 4.38
CA GLU A 101 1.25 -15.53 5.85
C GLU A 101 -0.11 -15.16 6.43
N ARG A 102 -0.91 -14.36 5.73
CA ARG A 102 -2.26 -14.00 6.20
C ARG A 102 -3.26 -15.14 5.98
N LEU A 103 -3.14 -15.85 4.86
CA LEU A 103 -3.94 -17.04 4.60
C LEU A 103 -3.71 -18.12 5.66
N SER A 104 -2.46 -18.41 6.01
CA SER A 104 -2.14 -19.42 7.02
C SER A 104 -2.66 -19.06 8.41
N LYS A 105 -2.61 -17.78 8.80
CA LYS A 105 -3.19 -17.30 10.07
C LYS A 105 -4.72 -17.43 10.13
N LYS A 106 -5.41 -17.28 8.99
CA LYS A 106 -6.85 -17.53 8.91
C LYS A 106 -7.18 -19.02 9.03
N GLN A 107 -6.36 -19.89 8.42
CA GLN A 107 -6.50 -21.34 8.52
C GLN A 107 -6.23 -21.89 9.93
N LEU A 108 -5.37 -21.27 10.74
CA LEU A 108 -5.19 -21.68 12.14
C LEU A 108 -6.42 -21.39 13.04
N ASN A 109 -7.36 -20.56 12.57
CA ASN A 109 -8.63 -20.28 13.26
C ASN A 109 -9.82 -21.07 12.67
N SER A 110 -9.59 -21.86 11.61
CA SER A 110 -10.62 -22.67 10.97
C SER A 110 -9.98 -23.92 10.38
N ASP A 111 -10.14 -25.05 11.07
CA ASP A 111 -9.65 -26.36 10.63
C ASP A 111 -10.23 -26.73 9.25
N CYS A 112 -9.52 -26.39 8.18
CA CYS A 112 -9.57 -27.13 6.92
C CYS A 112 -8.28 -26.93 6.12
N PHE A 113 -7.46 -27.98 6.15
CA PHE A 113 -6.17 -28.10 5.48
C PHE A 113 -6.37 -28.43 4.00
N ILE A 114 -5.88 -27.57 3.10
CA ILE A 114 -5.54 -27.96 1.73
C ILE A 114 -4.06 -27.65 1.50
N PRO A 115 -3.18 -28.66 1.41
CA PRO A 115 -1.78 -28.43 1.14
C PRO A 115 -1.62 -28.09 -0.35
N PHE A 116 -1.13 -26.89 -0.64
CA PHE A 116 -0.57 -26.61 -1.95
C PHE A 116 0.74 -27.41 -2.09
N ARG A 117 0.67 -28.57 -2.74
CA ARG A 117 1.82 -29.39 -3.12
C ARG A 117 2.53 -28.73 -4.33
N GLY A 118 3.80 -28.37 -4.16
CA GLY A 118 4.73 -27.92 -5.21
C GLY A 118 5.13 -26.45 -5.01
N VAL A 119 6.38 -26.08 -4.78
CA VAL A 119 7.65 -26.52 -5.39
C VAL A 119 8.75 -26.58 -4.34
N SER A 120 9.59 -27.62 -4.42
CA SER A 120 10.84 -27.76 -3.66
C SER A 120 11.80 -26.62 -4.04
N ILE A 121 11.98 -25.63 -3.18
CA ILE A 121 13.13 -24.71 -3.30
C ILE A 121 14.30 -25.39 -2.59
N SER A 122 14.94 -26.32 -3.32
CA SER A 122 16.26 -26.82 -2.97
C SER A 122 17.29 -25.72 -3.20
N GLN A 123 17.91 -25.29 -2.11
CA GLN A 123 19.25 -24.68 -2.05
C GLN A 123 19.59 -23.62 -3.11
N GLU A 124 19.23 -22.36 -2.87
CA GLU A 124 20.05 -21.20 -3.26
C GLU A 124 19.41 -19.93 -2.70
N ASN A 125 19.93 -19.45 -1.57
CA ASN A 125 19.93 -18.03 -1.19
C ASN A 125 20.80 -17.85 0.06
N ARG A 126 22.09 -18.14 -0.11
CA ARG A 126 23.15 -17.79 0.84
C ARG A 126 23.81 -16.48 0.44
N ILE A 127 23.05 -15.50 -0.09
CA ILE A 127 23.53 -14.14 -0.37
C ILE A 127 22.36 -13.18 -0.08
N ALA A 128 22.32 -12.65 1.15
CA ALA A 128 21.53 -11.46 1.58
C ALA A 128 21.54 -11.28 3.10
N ARG A 129 22.10 -12.23 3.87
CA ARG A 129 22.37 -12.05 5.31
C ARG A 129 23.59 -11.14 5.49
N ARG A 130 23.45 -9.84 5.26
CA ARG A 130 24.34 -8.81 5.83
C ARG A 130 23.71 -7.40 5.94
N ASP A 131 22.68 -7.07 5.17
CA ASP A 131 22.11 -5.71 5.18
C ASP A 131 20.71 -5.57 5.80
N GLN A 132 20.09 -6.67 6.24
CA GLN A 132 18.70 -6.64 6.71
C GLN A 132 18.51 -6.10 8.14
N THR A 133 19.59 -5.96 8.91
CA THR A 133 19.51 -5.42 10.28
C THR A 133 19.37 -3.89 10.29
N ILE A 134 19.73 -3.20 9.20
CA ILE A 134 19.66 -1.73 9.14
C ILE A 134 18.31 -1.24 8.56
N LEU A 135 17.69 -2.00 7.64
CA LEU A 135 16.37 -1.64 7.09
C LEU A 135 15.21 -1.93 8.05
N ASN A 136 15.29 -3.00 8.85
CA ASN A 136 14.21 -3.39 9.77
C ASN A 136 14.04 -2.42 10.95
N GLY A 137 15.05 -1.61 11.28
CA GLY A 137 14.97 -0.58 12.34
C GLY A 137 14.23 0.70 11.94
N LYS A 138 14.15 1.03 10.64
CA LYS A 138 13.45 2.23 10.15
C LYS A 138 11.97 1.95 9.83
N TYR A 139 11.65 0.81 9.22
CA TYR A 139 10.26 0.49 8.82
C TYR A 139 9.37 -0.03 9.96
N ALA A 140 9.96 -0.53 11.06
CA ALA A 140 9.19 -0.93 12.25
C ALA A 140 8.57 0.26 13.01
N LYS A 141 9.13 1.47 12.88
CA LYS A 141 8.56 2.67 13.53
C LYS A 141 7.39 3.29 12.77
N GLU A 142 7.34 3.16 11.44
CA GLU A 142 6.26 3.74 10.64
C GLU A 142 4.98 2.88 10.64
N ILE A 143 5.11 1.54 10.69
CA ILE A 143 3.95 0.64 10.71
C ILE A 143 3.32 0.57 12.12
N CYS A 144 4.10 0.72 13.20
CA CYS A 144 3.57 0.70 14.56
C CYS A 144 2.82 2.00 14.95
N MET A 145 3.03 3.10 14.21
CA MET A 145 2.27 4.35 14.41
C MET A 145 0.82 4.26 13.93
N TYR A 146 0.51 3.41 12.94
CA TYR A 146 -0.84 3.34 12.35
C TYR A 146 -1.81 2.38 13.05
N LYS A 147 -1.38 1.71 14.14
CA LYS A 147 -2.24 0.79 14.92
C LYS A 147 -2.53 1.23 16.37
N ASN A 148 -2.05 2.39 16.82
CA ASN A 148 -2.20 2.86 18.21
C ASN A 148 -3.02 4.16 18.38
N PHE A 149 -3.90 4.48 17.44
CA PHE A 149 -4.95 5.47 17.68
C PHE A 149 -6.30 4.79 17.48
N SER A 150 -6.70 4.04 18.50
CA SER A 150 -8.08 3.67 18.78
C SER A 150 -8.47 4.26 20.13
#